data_AF-Q098J5-F1
#
_entry.id   AF-Q098J5-F1
#
_cell.length_a   1.000
_cell.length_b   1.000
_cell.length_c   1.000
_cell.angle_alpha   90.00
_cell.angle_beta   90.00
_cell.angle_gamma   90.00
#
_symmetry.space_group_name_H-M   'P 1'
#
loop_
_entity.id
_entity.type
_entity.pdbx_description
1 polymer ?
#
loop_
_entity_poly.entity_id
_entity_poly.type
_entity_poly.pdbx_seq_one_letter_code
_entity_poly.pdbx_strand_id
1 'polypeptide(L)'
;MVPLVLALAVSAAPPPAVDAWARQVCPPSKKEARSNAEFKVQQAERVACLERAMNQAVDKVLRPLQKKEPGTFRQWVALQSDYHQWASEACAAVEEALWINTRTGEHSMGTAYGSTERECLQGQYAWRGFFAETWSRGDWKTLASVLERYAQGLPRRRDALAQYRQRAAEAAGRAPAKVERMDSPSRKLTQDEWARYSSRLNRVANAPPRLAERQCALLPKAKPSCPELLLPAFMEHLDFHEALGVSEER
;
A
#
# COMPACT_ATOMS: atom_id res chain seq x y z
N MET A 1 10.71 -56.88 3.07
CA MET A 1 10.50 -55.87 2.00
C MET A 1 9.60 -54.79 2.58
N VAL A 2 10.17 -53.67 3.02
CA VAL A 2 9.43 -52.52 3.57
C VAL A 2 9.39 -51.46 2.47
N PRO A 3 8.22 -51.05 1.96
CA PRO A 3 8.17 -49.99 0.98
C PRO A 3 8.36 -48.64 1.70
N LEU A 4 9.45 -47.97 1.33
CA LEU A 4 9.76 -46.61 1.74
C LEU A 4 8.76 -45.67 1.04
N VAL A 5 7.79 -45.14 1.77
CA VAL A 5 6.93 -44.06 1.28
C VAL A 5 7.71 -42.76 1.41
N LEU A 6 8.34 -42.30 0.33
CA LEU A 6 8.85 -40.93 0.21
C LEU A 6 7.66 -39.97 0.23
N ALA A 7 7.42 -39.34 1.38
CA ALA A 7 6.59 -38.14 1.46
C ALA A 7 7.35 -36.99 0.79
N LEU A 8 6.97 -36.66 -0.45
CA LEU A 8 7.33 -35.42 -1.12
C LEU A 8 6.67 -34.26 -0.35
N ALA A 9 7.36 -33.75 0.66
CA ALA A 9 7.06 -32.45 1.21
C ALA A 9 7.36 -31.42 0.13
N VAL A 10 6.32 -30.95 -0.56
CA VAL A 10 6.39 -29.73 -1.36
C VAL A 10 6.64 -28.58 -0.37
N SER A 11 7.92 -28.27 -0.17
CA SER A 11 8.35 -27.13 0.63
C SER A 11 7.92 -25.86 -0.08
N ALA A 12 6.70 -25.39 0.19
CA ALA A 12 6.29 -24.05 -0.20
C ALA A 12 7.34 -23.07 0.33
N ALA A 13 7.93 -22.27 -0.55
CA ALA A 13 8.91 -21.26 -0.15
C ALA A 13 8.29 -20.40 0.98
N PRO A 14 9.04 -20.10 2.05
CA PRO A 14 8.50 -19.34 3.16
C PRO A 14 7.95 -18.00 2.64
N PRO A 15 6.80 -17.53 3.17
CA PRO A 15 6.24 -16.26 2.75
C PRO A 15 7.26 -15.14 2.97
N PRO A 16 7.29 -14.10 2.12
CA PRO A 16 8.10 -12.92 2.35
C PRO A 16 7.96 -12.41 3.79
N ALA A 17 9.03 -11.87 4.39
CA ALA A 17 9.05 -11.59 5.84
C ALA A 17 7.92 -10.67 6.32
N VAL A 18 7.48 -9.71 5.49
CA VAL A 18 6.34 -8.83 5.77
C VAL A 18 5.02 -9.59 5.79
N ASP A 19 4.81 -10.51 4.83
CA ASP A 19 3.63 -11.38 4.79
C ASP A 19 3.61 -12.36 5.96
N ALA A 20 4.79 -12.88 6.34
CA ALA A 20 4.94 -13.74 7.52
C ALA A 20 4.53 -12.99 8.79
N TRP A 21 4.99 -11.74 8.96
CA TRP A 21 4.58 -10.87 10.06
C TRP A 21 3.06 -10.65 10.06
N ALA A 22 2.49 -10.27 8.91
CA ALA A 22 1.06 -10.03 8.77
C ALA A 22 0.22 -11.25 9.15
N ARG A 23 0.59 -12.45 8.67
CA ARG A 23 -0.08 -13.72 8.98
C ARG A 23 0.07 -14.10 10.45
N GLN A 24 1.20 -13.78 11.07
CA GLN A 24 1.44 -14.05 12.48
C GLN A 24 0.55 -13.18 13.38
N VAL A 25 0.49 -11.87 13.14
CA VAL A 25 -0.26 -10.94 14.00
C VAL A 25 -1.75 -10.90 13.69
N CYS A 26 -2.12 -11.13 12.42
CA CYS A 26 -3.48 -11.07 11.90
C CYS A 26 -3.69 -12.21 10.88
N PRO A 27 -3.87 -13.45 11.35
CA PRO A 27 -4.08 -14.59 10.46
C PRO A 27 -5.33 -14.41 9.60
N PRO A 28 -5.33 -14.92 8.35
CA PRO A 28 -6.52 -14.85 7.50
C PRO A 28 -7.67 -15.64 8.11
N SER A 29 -8.90 -15.26 7.78
CA SER A 29 -10.08 -16.04 8.16
C SER A 29 -9.91 -17.48 7.66
N LYS A 30 -10.13 -18.45 8.55
CA LYS A 30 -10.19 -19.86 8.17
C LYS A 30 -11.51 -20.24 7.48
N LYS A 31 -12.52 -19.36 7.56
CA LYS A 31 -13.82 -19.56 6.93
C LYS A 31 -13.80 -18.91 5.55
N GLU A 32 -14.05 -19.70 4.53
CA GLU A 32 -14.29 -19.20 3.18
C GLU A 32 -15.53 -18.30 3.16
N ALA A 33 -15.44 -17.16 2.49
CA ALA A 33 -16.55 -16.24 2.34
C ALA A 33 -17.58 -16.82 1.37
N ARG A 34 -18.86 -16.78 1.74
CA ARG A 34 -19.96 -17.32 0.91
C ARG A 34 -20.49 -16.31 -0.10
N SER A 35 -20.09 -15.04 0.03
CA SER A 35 -20.51 -13.95 -0.84
C SER A 35 -19.45 -12.85 -0.91
N ASN A 36 -19.54 -11.99 -1.93
CA ASN A 36 -18.69 -10.79 -2.03
C ASN A 36 -18.86 -9.86 -0.82
N ALA A 37 -20.05 -9.80 -0.23
CA ALA A 37 -20.30 -9.01 0.97
C ALA A 37 -19.51 -9.57 2.17
N GLU A 38 -19.58 -10.88 2.40
CA GLU A 38 -18.81 -11.53 3.46
C GLU A 38 -17.30 -11.39 3.23
N PHE A 39 -16.85 -11.53 1.98
CA PHE A 39 -15.44 -11.36 1.62
C PHE A 39 -14.94 -9.95 1.97
N LYS A 40 -15.70 -8.91 1.63
CA LYS A 40 -15.37 -7.52 1.97
C LYS A 40 -15.35 -7.27 3.48
N VAL A 41 -16.26 -7.89 4.23
CA VAL A 41 -16.25 -7.83 5.70
C VAL A 41 -14.97 -8.46 6.24
N GLN A 42 -14.60 -9.67 5.79
CA GLN A 42 -13.37 -10.33 6.21
C GLN A 42 -12.11 -9.51 5.89
N GLN A 43 -12.07 -8.87 4.71
CA GLN A 43 -10.97 -7.95 4.36
C GLN A 43 -10.93 -6.73 5.28
N ALA A 44 -12.07 -6.11 5.58
CA ALA A 44 -12.13 -4.95 6.47
C ALA A 44 -11.70 -5.30 7.90
N GLU A 45 -12.15 -6.44 8.43
CA GLU A 45 -11.72 -6.95 9.73
C GLU A 45 -10.20 -7.19 9.78
N ARG A 46 -9.64 -7.73 8.69
CA ARG A 46 -8.19 -7.94 8.58
C ARG A 46 -7.40 -6.63 8.52
N VAL A 47 -7.89 -5.63 7.77
CA VAL A 47 -7.29 -4.28 7.76
C VAL A 47 -7.29 -3.69 9.18
N ALA A 48 -8.42 -3.73 9.88
CA ALA A 48 -8.53 -3.21 11.25
C ALA A 48 -7.67 -3.99 12.26
N CYS A 49 -7.49 -5.29 12.06
CA CYS A 49 -6.53 -6.08 12.84
C CYS A 49 -5.10 -5.59 12.60
N LEU A 50 -4.67 -5.50 11.34
CA LEU A 50 -3.31 -5.12 10.97
C LEU A 50 -2.98 -3.71 11.41
N GLU A 51 -3.94 -2.78 11.29
CA GLU A 51 -3.80 -1.41 11.80
C GLU A 51 -3.51 -1.40 13.31
N ARG A 52 -4.29 -2.13 14.10
CA ARG A 52 -4.06 -2.24 15.55
C ARG A 52 -2.70 -2.86 15.86
N ALA A 53 -2.33 -3.95 15.17
CA ALA A 53 -1.04 -4.61 15.37
C ALA A 53 0.14 -3.71 15.00
N MET A 54 0.02 -2.95 13.91
CA MET A 54 1.03 -1.99 13.46
C MET A 54 1.18 -0.83 14.46
N ASN A 55 0.07 -0.27 14.96
CA ASN A 55 0.12 0.77 16.00
C ASN A 55 0.79 0.24 17.29
N GLN A 56 0.51 -1.01 17.69
CA GLN A 56 1.20 -1.65 18.83
C GLN A 56 2.70 -1.81 18.60
N ALA A 57 3.12 -2.19 17.39
CA ALA A 57 4.54 -2.31 17.04
C ALA A 57 5.25 -0.93 17.04
N VAL A 58 4.59 0.09 16.50
CA VAL A 58 5.08 1.49 16.53
C VAL A 58 5.19 1.99 17.97
N ASP A 59 4.22 1.69 18.83
CA ASP A 59 4.28 2.07 20.26
C ASP A 59 5.51 1.51 20.97
N LYS A 60 5.98 0.30 20.62
CA LYS A 60 7.20 -0.29 21.22
C LYS A 60 8.44 0.55 20.96
N VAL A 61 8.55 1.18 19.78
CA VAL A 61 9.69 2.05 19.44
C VAL A 61 9.50 3.49 19.92
N LEU A 62 8.27 3.99 19.95
CA LEU A 62 8.00 5.40 20.29
C LEU A 62 7.88 5.66 21.79
N ARG A 63 7.29 4.75 22.58
CA ARG A 63 7.11 4.97 24.03
C ARG A 63 8.42 5.28 24.78
N PRO A 64 9.56 4.61 24.50
CA PRO A 64 10.83 4.98 25.12
C PRO A 64 11.27 6.43 24.82
N LEU A 65 10.95 6.95 23.63
CA LEU A 65 11.31 8.31 23.22
C LEU A 65 10.48 9.37 23.94
N GLN A 66 9.25 9.06 24.36
CA GLN A 66 8.38 10.03 25.05
C GLN A 66 9.04 10.65 26.29
N LYS A 67 9.83 9.86 27.03
CA LYS A 67 10.57 10.33 28.21
C LYS A 67 11.98 10.81 27.85
N LYS A 68 12.69 10.09 26.97
CA LYS A 68 14.10 10.36 26.66
C LYS A 68 14.31 11.54 25.71
N GLU A 69 13.45 11.64 24.70
CA GLU A 69 13.55 12.61 23.60
C GLU A 69 12.16 13.09 23.15
N PRO A 70 11.47 13.93 23.95
CA PRO A 70 10.08 14.33 23.68
C PRO A 70 9.89 15.03 22.33
N GLY A 71 10.91 15.76 21.86
CA GLY A 71 10.91 16.41 20.54
C GLY A 71 10.91 15.40 19.40
N THR A 72 11.79 14.40 19.46
CA THR A 72 11.86 13.29 18.49
C THR A 72 10.57 12.46 18.51
N PHE A 73 10.02 12.18 19.71
CA PHE A 73 8.74 11.51 19.86
C PHE A 73 7.60 12.22 19.12
N ARG A 74 7.43 13.55 19.31
CA ARG A 74 6.38 14.31 18.61
C ARG A 74 6.54 14.26 17.09
N GLN A 75 7.77 14.32 16.58
CA GLN A 75 8.03 14.22 15.15
C GLN A 75 7.68 12.82 14.59
N TRP A 76 7.95 11.76 15.34
CA TRP A 76 7.53 10.40 14.97
C TRP A 76 6.01 10.23 14.97
N VAL A 77 5.31 10.78 15.96
CA VAL A 77 3.84 10.75 16.00
C VAL A 77 3.25 11.50 14.81
N ALA A 78 3.78 12.68 14.48
CA ALA A 78 3.38 13.43 13.28
C ALA A 78 3.65 12.63 12.00
N LEU A 79 4.84 12.04 11.86
CA LEU A 79 5.17 11.16 10.72
C LEU A 79 4.23 9.97 10.60
N GLN A 80 3.82 9.35 11.73
CA GLN A 80 2.88 8.25 11.73
C GLN A 80 1.48 8.69 11.27
N SER A 81 1.03 9.88 11.69
CA SER A 81 -0.22 10.48 11.20
C SER A 81 -0.17 10.75 9.70
N ASP A 82 0.91 11.35 9.21
CA ASP A 82 1.11 11.63 7.79
C ASP A 82 1.15 10.35 6.95
N TYR A 83 1.80 9.31 7.48
CA TYR A 83 1.82 7.98 6.85
C TYR A 83 0.42 7.38 6.75
N HIS A 84 -0.37 7.41 7.82
CA HIS A 84 -1.74 6.89 7.83
C HIS A 84 -2.63 7.58 6.80
N GLN A 85 -2.62 8.92 6.80
CA GLN A 85 -3.37 9.69 5.82
C GLN A 85 -2.93 9.37 4.39
N TRP A 86 -1.63 9.36 4.13
CA TRP A 86 -1.10 9.04 2.81
C TRP A 86 -1.44 7.61 2.38
N ALA A 87 -1.33 6.60 3.26
CA ALA A 87 -1.61 5.21 2.93
C ALA A 87 -3.08 5.03 2.52
N SER A 88 -4.01 5.66 3.26
CA SER A 88 -5.43 5.68 2.91
C SER A 88 -5.67 6.36 1.55
N GLU A 89 -5.13 7.56 1.33
CA GLU A 89 -5.29 8.28 0.06
C GLU A 89 -4.67 7.51 -1.13
N ALA A 90 -3.53 6.86 -0.91
CA ALA A 90 -2.81 6.13 -1.93
C ALA A 90 -3.53 4.83 -2.33
N CYS A 91 -4.00 4.05 -1.36
CA CYS A 91 -4.75 2.83 -1.63
C CYS A 91 -6.11 3.12 -2.27
N ALA A 92 -6.79 4.20 -1.87
CA ALA A 92 -8.00 4.65 -2.55
C ALA A 92 -7.73 5.09 -4.00
N ALA A 93 -6.58 5.74 -4.26
CA ALA A 93 -6.21 6.13 -5.62
C ALA A 93 -5.88 4.93 -6.53
N VAL A 94 -5.27 3.88 -5.97
CA VAL A 94 -5.02 2.61 -6.68
C VAL A 94 -6.34 1.92 -7.02
N GLU A 95 -7.28 1.85 -6.08
CA GLU A 95 -8.63 1.32 -6.34
C GLU A 95 -9.34 2.12 -7.44
N GLU A 96 -9.44 3.44 -7.29
CA GLU A 96 -10.07 4.30 -8.30
C GLU A 96 -9.42 4.16 -9.68
N ALA A 97 -8.11 3.89 -9.74
CA ALA A 97 -7.42 3.70 -11.00
C ALA A 97 -7.95 2.49 -11.81
N LEU A 98 -8.41 1.44 -11.14
CA LEU A 98 -9.03 0.26 -11.77
C LEU A 98 -10.43 0.56 -12.34
N TRP A 99 -11.11 1.54 -11.75
CA TRP A 99 -12.49 1.89 -12.06
C TRP A 99 -12.62 3.08 -13.01
N ILE A 100 -11.53 3.80 -13.25
CA ILE A 100 -11.46 4.92 -14.18
C ILE A 100 -10.79 4.48 -15.48
N ASN A 101 -11.58 4.43 -16.56
CA ASN A 101 -11.06 4.23 -17.90
C ASN A 101 -10.46 5.54 -18.43
N THR A 102 -9.13 5.64 -18.39
CA THR A 102 -8.40 6.84 -18.87
C THR A 102 -8.53 7.09 -20.37
N ARG A 103 -9.00 6.13 -21.19
CA ARG A 103 -9.28 6.36 -22.61
C ARG A 103 -10.61 7.10 -22.80
N THR A 104 -11.68 6.63 -22.16
CA THR A 104 -13.04 7.17 -22.33
C THR A 104 -13.38 8.29 -21.35
N GLY A 105 -12.63 8.38 -20.25
CA GLY A 105 -12.87 9.29 -19.14
C GLY A 105 -14.04 8.86 -18.22
N GLU A 106 -14.47 7.62 -18.36
CA GLU A 106 -15.59 7.06 -17.61
C GLU A 106 -15.14 6.42 -16.31
N HIS A 107 -15.99 6.57 -15.30
CA HIS A 107 -15.88 5.89 -14.02
C HIS A 107 -17.06 4.92 -13.89
N SER A 108 -16.77 3.67 -13.56
CA SER A 108 -17.76 2.64 -13.24
C SER A 108 -17.37 1.97 -11.94
N MET A 109 -18.34 1.54 -11.13
CA MET A 109 -18.05 0.81 -9.89
C MET A 109 -18.79 -0.52 -9.91
N GLY A 110 -18.04 -1.61 -9.81
CA GLY A 110 -18.57 -2.96 -9.76
C GLY A 110 -18.72 -3.47 -8.34
N THR A 111 -19.25 -4.69 -8.20
CA THR A 111 -19.45 -5.33 -6.89
C THR A 111 -18.15 -5.63 -6.15
N ALA A 112 -16.99 -5.61 -6.85
CA ALA A 112 -15.66 -5.76 -6.25
C ALA A 112 -15.08 -4.44 -5.69
N TYR A 113 -15.75 -3.28 -5.88
CA TYR A 113 -15.21 -1.99 -5.45
C TYR A 113 -14.83 -1.98 -3.94
N GLY A 114 -13.64 -1.48 -3.65
CA GLY A 114 -12.99 -1.41 -2.35
C GLY A 114 -12.18 -2.64 -1.95
N SER A 115 -12.09 -3.67 -2.80
CA SER A 115 -11.26 -4.85 -2.49
C SER A 115 -9.76 -4.54 -2.66
N THR A 116 -9.38 -3.86 -3.73
CA THR A 116 -7.99 -3.48 -4.01
C THR A 116 -7.49 -2.45 -3.00
N GLU A 117 -8.34 -1.48 -2.61
CA GLU A 117 -8.04 -0.54 -1.54
C GLU A 117 -7.68 -1.29 -0.25
N ARG A 118 -8.49 -2.26 0.16
CA ARG A 118 -8.26 -3.04 1.39
C ARG A 118 -7.01 -3.90 1.29
N GLU A 119 -6.75 -4.53 0.15
CA GLU A 119 -5.53 -5.32 -0.06
C GLU A 119 -4.27 -4.44 0.01
N CYS A 120 -4.30 -3.27 -0.63
CA CYS A 120 -3.24 -2.27 -0.52
C CYS A 120 -3.03 -1.83 0.94
N LEU A 121 -4.09 -1.53 1.67
CA LEU A 121 -4.01 -1.14 3.09
C LEU A 121 -3.42 -2.24 3.97
N GLN A 122 -3.79 -3.50 3.74
CA GLN A 122 -3.18 -4.63 4.45
C GLN A 122 -1.67 -4.68 4.21
N GLY A 123 -1.22 -4.49 2.97
CA GLY A 123 0.20 -4.43 2.63
C GLY A 123 0.92 -3.27 3.32
N GLN A 124 0.36 -2.07 3.24
CA GLN A 124 0.90 -0.87 3.88
C GLN A 124 1.03 -1.05 5.40
N TYR A 125 -0.04 -1.47 6.08
CA TYR A 125 0.01 -1.69 7.53
C TYR A 125 0.92 -2.86 7.93
N ALA A 126 0.98 -3.91 7.13
CA ALA A 126 1.92 -5.01 7.32
C ALA A 126 3.37 -4.53 7.27
N TRP A 127 3.74 -3.80 6.22
CA TRP A 127 5.07 -3.21 6.08
C TRP A 127 5.40 -2.32 7.28
N ARG A 128 4.51 -1.39 7.63
CA ARG A 128 4.78 -0.42 8.69
C ARG A 128 4.95 -1.08 10.05
N GLY A 129 4.13 -2.09 10.36
CA GLY A 129 4.23 -2.86 11.59
C GLY A 129 5.49 -3.72 11.64
N PHE A 130 5.82 -4.39 10.53
CA PHE A 130 7.07 -5.15 10.38
C PHE A 130 8.31 -4.25 10.56
N PHE A 131 8.32 -3.07 9.95
CA PHE A 131 9.41 -2.09 10.10
C PHE A 131 9.61 -1.70 11.58
N ALA A 132 8.53 -1.38 12.28
CA ALA A 132 8.61 -0.98 13.69
C ALA A 132 9.07 -2.13 14.59
N GLU A 133 8.57 -3.35 14.36
CA GLU A 133 8.96 -4.54 15.12
C GLU A 133 10.45 -4.89 14.90
N THR A 134 10.91 -4.89 13.65
CA THR A 134 12.33 -5.15 13.31
C THR A 134 13.25 -4.08 13.88
N TRP A 135 12.86 -2.81 13.81
CA TRP A 135 13.58 -1.72 14.47
C TRP A 135 13.66 -1.93 15.99
N SER A 136 12.55 -2.27 16.66
CA SER A 136 12.53 -2.50 18.11
C SER A 136 13.49 -3.60 18.56
N ARG A 137 13.72 -4.61 17.70
CA ARG A 137 14.60 -5.76 17.95
C ARG A 137 16.04 -5.53 17.49
N GLY A 138 16.30 -4.45 16.75
CA GLY A 138 17.60 -4.19 16.10
C GLY A 138 17.93 -5.17 14.97
N ASP A 139 16.92 -5.82 14.38
CA ASP A 139 17.10 -6.78 13.28
C ASP A 139 17.22 -6.08 11.92
N TRP A 140 18.30 -5.32 11.78
CA TRP A 140 18.58 -4.53 10.57
C TRP A 140 18.89 -5.40 9.35
N LYS A 141 19.35 -6.63 9.55
CA LYS A 141 19.67 -7.56 8.46
C LYS A 141 18.39 -8.01 7.74
N THR A 142 17.37 -8.43 8.49
CA THR A 142 16.09 -8.83 7.90
C THR A 142 15.43 -7.62 7.22
N LEU A 143 15.49 -6.44 7.84
CA LEU A 143 14.96 -5.22 7.24
C LEU A 143 15.65 -4.88 5.91
N ALA A 144 16.98 -4.91 5.85
CA ALA A 144 17.75 -4.64 4.64
C ALA A 144 17.37 -5.59 3.49
N SER A 145 17.22 -6.88 3.77
CA SER A 145 16.82 -7.88 2.75
C SER A 145 15.43 -7.61 2.17
N VAL A 146 14.47 -7.17 2.99
CA VAL A 146 13.14 -6.78 2.51
C VAL A 146 13.22 -5.55 1.61
N LEU A 147 13.97 -4.53 2.03
CA LEU A 147 14.14 -3.29 1.25
C LEU A 147 14.84 -3.55 -0.09
N GLU A 148 15.86 -4.41 -0.13
CA GLU A 148 16.53 -4.82 -1.37
C GLU A 148 15.55 -5.50 -2.33
N ARG A 149 14.69 -6.38 -1.83
CA ARG A 149 13.64 -7.01 -2.65
C ARG A 149 12.66 -5.98 -3.20
N TYR A 150 12.18 -5.05 -2.36
CA TYR A 150 11.27 -3.99 -2.82
C TYR A 150 11.92 -3.06 -3.85
N ALA A 151 13.22 -2.80 -3.72
CA ALA A 151 13.97 -1.97 -4.66
C ALA A 151 13.97 -2.56 -6.08
N GLN A 152 13.94 -3.89 -6.24
CA GLN A 152 13.87 -4.55 -7.55
C GLN A 152 12.59 -4.19 -8.32
N GLY A 153 11.46 -4.01 -7.61
CA GLY A 153 10.18 -3.62 -8.22
C GLY A 153 9.98 -2.10 -8.36
N LEU A 154 10.83 -1.28 -7.73
CA LEU A 154 10.63 0.17 -7.66
C LEU A 154 10.59 0.86 -9.05
N PRO A 155 11.53 0.62 -10.00
CA PRO A 155 11.53 1.31 -11.29
C PRO A 155 10.20 1.09 -12.01
N ARG A 156 9.77 -0.17 -12.06
CA ARG A 156 8.54 -0.59 -12.69
C ARG A 156 7.29 0.07 -12.09
N ARG A 157 7.20 0.16 -10.76
CA ARG A 157 6.07 0.85 -10.09
C ARG A 157 6.07 2.36 -10.32
N ARG A 158 7.26 3.00 -10.34
CA ARG A 158 7.39 4.42 -10.67
C ARG A 158 6.92 4.69 -12.09
N ASP A 159 7.32 3.84 -13.03
CA ASP A 159 6.95 3.98 -14.44
C ASP A 159 5.45 3.78 -14.64
N ALA A 160 4.84 2.78 -13.99
CA ALA A 160 3.38 2.59 -14.05
C ALA A 160 2.62 3.79 -13.48
N LEU A 161 3.02 4.30 -12.30
CA LEU A 161 2.39 5.48 -11.72
C LEU A 161 2.57 6.72 -12.61
N ALA A 162 3.75 6.92 -13.20
CA ALA A 162 4.01 8.03 -14.12
C ALA A 162 3.14 7.94 -15.38
N GLN A 163 3.09 6.76 -16.01
CA GLN A 163 2.25 6.51 -17.18
C GLN A 163 0.77 6.69 -16.88
N TYR A 164 0.29 6.18 -15.74
CA TYR A 164 -1.10 6.34 -15.34
C TYR A 164 -1.45 7.81 -15.12
N ARG A 165 -0.59 8.57 -14.43
CA ARG A 165 -0.78 10.02 -14.23
C ARG A 165 -0.82 10.78 -15.54
N GLN A 166 0.01 10.42 -16.51
CA GLN A 166 -0.03 11.03 -17.84
C GLN A 166 -1.37 10.77 -18.53
N ARG A 167 -1.83 9.50 -18.59
CA ARG A 167 -3.12 9.16 -19.20
C ARG A 167 -4.30 9.82 -18.50
N ALA A 168 -4.26 9.90 -17.17
CA ALA A 168 -5.27 10.59 -16.37
C ALA A 168 -5.30 12.10 -16.67
N ALA A 169 -4.14 12.75 -16.85
CA ALA A 169 -4.06 14.15 -17.22
C ALA A 169 -4.63 14.42 -18.63
N GLU A 170 -4.33 13.53 -19.58
CA GLU A 170 -4.90 13.60 -20.94
C GLU A 170 -6.43 13.42 -20.93
N ALA A 171 -6.94 12.50 -20.12
CA ALA A 171 -8.38 12.30 -19.94
C ALA A 171 -9.06 13.52 -19.30
N ALA A 172 -8.44 14.08 -18.26
CA ALA A 172 -8.90 15.30 -17.60
C ALA A 172 -8.99 16.49 -18.57
N GLY A 173 -8.03 16.63 -19.49
CA GLY A 173 -8.05 17.68 -20.52
C GLY A 173 -9.22 17.58 -21.50
N ARG A 174 -9.85 16.40 -21.64
CA ARG A 174 -11.03 16.17 -22.48
C ARG A 174 -12.33 16.09 -21.67
N ALA A 175 -12.28 16.35 -20.37
CA ALA A 175 -13.41 16.17 -19.49
C ALA A 175 -14.53 17.19 -19.77
N PRO A 176 -15.80 16.76 -19.78
CA PRO A 176 -16.93 17.67 -19.93
C PRO A 176 -17.12 18.54 -18.68
N ALA A 177 -17.57 19.78 -18.86
CA ALA A 177 -17.90 20.67 -17.74
C ALA A 177 -19.10 20.17 -16.92
N LYS A 178 -20.07 19.54 -17.59
CA LYS A 178 -21.26 18.92 -16.98
C LYS A 178 -21.54 17.59 -17.65
N VAL A 179 -22.07 16.65 -16.89
CA VAL A 179 -22.50 15.34 -17.40
C VAL A 179 -23.99 15.21 -17.14
N GLU A 180 -24.77 14.91 -18.18
CA GLU A 180 -26.19 14.62 -18.02
C GLU A 180 -26.38 13.36 -17.17
N ARG A 181 -27.42 13.34 -16.34
CA ARG A 181 -27.76 12.14 -15.58
C ARG A 181 -28.25 11.09 -16.57
N MET A 182 -27.50 9.99 -16.65
CA MET A 182 -27.84 8.82 -17.44
C MET A 182 -28.05 7.64 -16.52
N ASP A 183 -28.99 6.75 -16.86
CA ASP A 183 -29.24 5.48 -16.16
C ASP A 183 -28.22 4.39 -16.57
N SER A 184 -26.95 4.78 -16.73
CA SER A 184 -25.84 3.87 -17.04
C SER A 184 -25.03 3.57 -15.78
N PRO A 185 -24.54 2.33 -15.59
CA PRO A 185 -23.63 1.98 -14.50
C PRO A 185 -22.24 2.66 -14.64
N SER A 186 -21.95 3.24 -15.81
CA SER A 186 -20.77 4.06 -16.06
C SER A 186 -21.18 5.50 -16.37
N ARG A 187 -20.38 6.47 -15.91
CA ARG A 187 -20.53 7.88 -16.29
C ARG A 187 -19.19 8.53 -16.52
N LYS A 188 -19.14 9.54 -17.38
CA LYS A 188 -17.98 10.41 -17.49
C LYS A 188 -17.77 11.18 -16.18
N LEU A 189 -16.51 11.37 -15.83
CA LEU A 189 -16.12 12.31 -14.79
C LEU A 189 -16.14 13.74 -15.34
N THR A 190 -16.66 14.67 -14.54
CA THR A 190 -16.65 16.11 -14.83
C THR A 190 -15.25 16.71 -14.64
N GLN A 191 -15.02 17.92 -15.14
CA GLN A 191 -13.77 18.66 -14.90
C GLN A 191 -13.41 18.79 -13.41
N ASP A 192 -14.38 19.09 -12.56
CA ASP A 192 -14.15 19.23 -11.10
C ASP A 192 -13.76 17.90 -10.46
N GLU A 193 -14.34 16.79 -10.91
CA GLU A 193 -14.02 15.46 -10.40
C GLU A 193 -12.62 15.03 -10.83
N TRP A 194 -12.26 15.27 -12.09
CA TRP A 194 -10.89 15.08 -12.57
C TRP A 194 -9.90 15.96 -11.81
N ALA A 195 -10.21 17.23 -11.55
CA ALA A 195 -9.33 18.11 -10.80
C ALA A 195 -9.05 17.56 -9.38
N ARG A 196 -10.09 17.06 -8.69
CA ARG A 196 -9.94 16.40 -7.38
C ARG A 196 -9.11 15.12 -7.48
N TYR A 197 -9.39 14.28 -8.47
CA TYR A 197 -8.67 13.02 -8.68
C TYR A 197 -7.19 13.25 -9.02
N SER A 198 -6.89 14.13 -9.98
CA SER A 198 -5.52 14.51 -10.34
C SER A 198 -4.77 15.13 -9.16
N SER A 199 -5.43 15.96 -8.35
CA SER A 199 -4.85 16.51 -7.13
C SER A 199 -4.46 15.40 -6.13
N ARG A 200 -5.34 14.41 -5.92
CA ARG A 200 -5.05 13.22 -5.10
C ARG A 200 -3.87 12.43 -5.67
N LEU A 201 -3.88 12.08 -6.95
CA LEU A 201 -2.78 11.35 -7.60
C LEU A 201 -1.44 12.07 -7.45
N ASN A 202 -1.43 13.41 -7.58
CA ASN A 202 -0.22 14.20 -7.38
C ASN A 202 0.28 14.15 -5.93
N ARG A 203 -0.61 14.19 -4.93
CA ARG A 203 -0.19 14.03 -3.53
C ARG A 203 0.37 12.64 -3.28
N VAL A 204 -0.31 11.60 -3.77
CA VAL A 204 0.09 10.19 -3.65
C VAL A 204 1.47 9.95 -4.27
N ALA A 205 1.74 10.49 -5.46
CA ALA A 205 3.01 10.31 -6.15
C ALA A 205 4.20 11.05 -5.51
N ASN A 206 3.95 12.21 -4.88
CA ASN A 206 5.01 13.07 -4.34
C ASN A 206 5.25 12.88 -2.83
N ALA A 207 4.41 12.11 -2.13
CA ALA A 207 4.57 11.85 -0.70
C ALA A 207 5.68 10.84 -0.34
N PRO A 208 5.91 9.73 -1.08
CA PRO A 208 6.87 8.70 -0.68
C PRO A 208 8.30 9.22 -0.43
N PRO A 209 8.91 10.07 -1.28
CA PRO A 209 10.24 10.61 -1.00
C PRO A 209 10.29 11.44 0.28
N ARG A 210 9.28 12.29 0.51
CA ARG A 210 9.18 13.14 1.71
C ARG A 210 8.98 12.32 2.99
N LEU A 211 8.19 11.25 2.92
CA LEU A 211 8.01 10.32 4.04
C LEU A 211 9.32 9.57 4.34
N ALA A 212 10.04 9.10 3.32
CA ALA A 212 11.32 8.43 3.48
C ALA A 212 12.38 9.36 4.09
N GLU A 213 12.52 10.58 3.58
CA GLU A 213 13.43 11.62 4.10
C GLU A 213 13.16 11.89 5.59
N ARG A 214 11.89 12.17 5.94
CA ARG A 214 11.51 12.45 7.33
C ARG A 214 11.72 11.25 8.23
N GLN A 215 11.41 10.04 7.76
CA GLN A 215 11.66 8.83 8.53
C GLN A 215 13.16 8.63 8.80
N CYS A 216 14.00 8.80 7.79
CA CYS A 216 15.45 8.66 7.93
C CYS A 216 16.07 9.71 8.84
N ALA A 217 15.59 10.95 8.78
CA ALA A 217 16.04 12.01 9.69
C ALA A 217 15.77 11.70 11.17
N LEU A 218 14.77 10.87 11.45
CA LEU A 218 14.38 10.46 12.80
C LEU A 218 14.99 9.12 13.24
N LEU A 219 15.62 8.38 12.33
CA LEU A 219 16.26 7.10 12.65
C LEU A 219 17.66 7.32 13.26
N PRO A 220 17.99 6.65 14.38
CA PRO A 220 19.32 6.76 14.97
C PRO A 220 20.40 6.28 13.99
N LYS A 221 21.42 7.13 13.75
CA LYS A 221 22.59 6.81 12.91
C LYS A 221 22.21 6.38 11.48
N ALA A 222 21.15 6.96 10.91
CA ALA A 222 20.80 6.74 9.52
C ALA A 222 21.96 7.14 8.59
N LYS A 223 22.21 6.32 7.56
CA LYS A 223 23.16 6.65 6.49
C LYS A 223 22.57 7.73 5.59
N PRO A 224 23.39 8.54 4.88
CA PRO A 224 22.89 9.51 3.90
C PRO A 224 21.98 8.88 2.82
N SER A 225 22.25 7.63 2.43
CA SER A 225 21.47 6.87 1.43
C SER A 225 20.17 6.25 1.98
N CYS A 226 19.79 6.57 3.22
CA CYS A 226 18.62 5.98 3.87
C CYS A 226 17.30 6.28 3.11
N PRO A 227 17.04 7.53 2.64
CA PRO A 227 15.79 7.83 1.95
C PRO A 227 15.60 7.00 0.69
N GLU A 228 16.65 6.80 -0.11
CA GLU A 228 16.62 5.99 -1.32
C GLU A 228 16.36 4.52 -1.01
N LEU A 229 16.88 4.01 0.11
CA LEU A 229 16.66 2.64 0.57
C LEU A 229 15.23 2.41 1.09
N LEU A 230 14.60 3.42 1.71
CA LEU A 230 13.24 3.30 2.24
C LEU A 230 12.15 3.56 1.20
N LEU A 231 12.43 4.37 0.17
CA LEU A 231 11.48 4.73 -0.88
C LEU A 231 10.72 3.53 -1.48
N PRO A 232 11.39 2.40 -1.84
CA PRO A 232 10.71 1.23 -2.38
C PRO A 232 9.57 0.71 -1.51
N ALA A 233 9.71 0.78 -0.19
CA ALA A 233 8.75 0.17 0.72
C ALA A 233 7.44 0.96 0.83
N PHE A 234 7.48 2.27 0.62
CA PHE A 234 6.25 3.06 0.48
C PHE A 234 5.56 2.76 -0.86
N MET A 235 6.33 2.47 -1.91
CA MET A 235 5.78 2.23 -3.25
C MET A 235 5.35 0.78 -3.50
N GLU A 236 5.79 -0.19 -2.69
CA GLU A 236 5.60 -1.63 -2.92
C GLU A 236 4.14 -2.02 -3.24
N HIS A 237 3.19 -1.43 -2.54
CA HIS A 237 1.76 -1.76 -2.68
C HIS A 237 0.99 -0.76 -3.56
N LEU A 238 1.69 0.15 -4.23
CA LEU A 238 1.09 1.09 -5.19
C LEU A 238 1.22 0.54 -6.61
N ASP A 239 0.31 -0.37 -6.96
CA ASP A 239 0.30 -1.00 -8.28
C ASP A 239 -0.72 -0.37 -9.22
N PHE A 240 -0.24 0.24 -10.30
CA PHE A 240 -1.06 0.84 -11.36
C PHE A 240 -1.00 0.05 -12.68
N HIS A 241 -0.32 -1.11 -12.73
CA HIS A 241 -0.17 -1.89 -13.97
C HIS A 241 -1.50 -2.43 -14.48
N GLU A 242 -2.32 -2.96 -13.57
CA GLU A 242 -3.65 -3.48 -13.90
C GLU A 242 -4.52 -2.37 -14.50
N ALA A 243 -4.52 -1.18 -13.90
CA ALA A 243 -5.21 0.01 -14.40
C ALA A 243 -4.71 0.47 -15.79
N LEU A 244 -3.46 0.15 -16.15
CA LEU A 244 -2.90 0.44 -17.46
C LEU A 244 -3.25 -0.60 -18.53
N GLY A 245 -3.90 -1.70 -18.14
CA GLY A 245 -4.18 -2.85 -19.00
C GLY A 245 -2.94 -3.69 -19.32
N VAL A 246 -1.88 -3.56 -18.51
CA VAL A 246 -0.67 -4.38 -18.62
C VAL A 246 -0.87 -5.60 -17.72
N SER A 247 -1.44 -6.66 -18.25
CA SER A 247 -1.50 -7.93 -17.53
C SER A 247 -0.09 -8.51 -17.46
N GLU A 248 0.38 -8.83 -16.25
CA GLU A 248 1.46 -9.79 -16.12
C GLU A 248 0.92 -11.15 -16.57
N GLU A 249 1.56 -11.79 -17.54
CA GLU A 249 1.52 -13.24 -17.61
C GLU A 249 2.16 -13.75 -16.31
N ARG A 250 1.33 -14.17 -15.35
CA ARG A 250 1.76 -14.81 -14.10
C ARG A 250 2.07 -16.28 -14.33
#